data_AF-A0A150N4G2-F1
#
_entry.id   AF-A0A150N4G2-F1
#
_cell.length_a   1.000
_cell.length_b   1.000
_cell.length_c   1.000
_cell.angle_alpha   90.00
_cell.angle_beta   90.00
_cell.angle_gamma   90.00
#
_symmetry.space_group_name_H-M   'P 1'
#
loop_
_entity.id
_entity.type
_entity.pdbx_description
1 polymer ?
#
loop_
_entity_poly.entity_id
_entity_poly.type
_entity_poly.pdbx_seq_one_letter_code
_entity_poly.pdbx_strand_id
1 'polypeptide(L)'
;MKQYVFAHLSEAEQQLAGESVGFLNCAVDRIVPNQTNDDPLAVTVEPFFEWAIETRNVIGTVPPIQGAHFVADLEPYIERKFFTVNTGHALAAYLGYLRNYKTVQEAMNDEGIRLNVEQALSESGAVLVKKHGWHEEEHRSYIKTTIGRFTNPSLFDDIVRVARSPIRKLGPNDRLIAPATQYCTLFGNVPAGLAKGIAALLRFDDASDAEAAALQQTIAHHGIEGALRQYAGLESAHPLVAAVKDEYGRMKKNKS
;
A
#
# COMPACT_ATOMS: atom_id res chain seq x y z
N MET A 1 -2.00 15.38 -13.34
CA MET A 1 -1.79 16.84 -13.32
C MET A 1 -1.61 17.43 -14.71
N LYS A 2 -0.55 17.06 -15.46
CA LYS A 2 -0.28 17.59 -16.82
C LYS A 2 -1.50 17.61 -17.75
N GLN A 3 -2.17 16.47 -17.91
CA GLN A 3 -3.37 16.35 -18.77
C GLN A 3 -4.49 17.31 -18.36
N TYR A 4 -4.75 17.49 -17.06
CA TYR A 4 -5.74 18.44 -16.56
C TYR A 4 -5.36 19.88 -16.87
N VAL A 5 -4.09 20.26 -16.66
CA VAL A 5 -3.62 21.62 -17.00
C VAL A 5 -3.75 21.86 -18.50
N PHE A 6 -3.29 20.92 -19.34
CA PHE A 6 -3.31 21.06 -20.79
C PHE A 6 -4.73 21.16 -21.36
N ALA A 7 -5.71 20.49 -20.75
CA ALA A 7 -7.11 20.60 -21.15
C ALA A 7 -7.69 22.02 -21.01
N HIS A 8 -7.02 22.91 -20.26
CA HIS A 8 -7.41 24.31 -20.08
C HIS A 8 -6.55 25.31 -20.88
N LEU A 9 -5.60 24.82 -21.67
CA LEU A 9 -4.70 25.65 -22.49
C LEU A 9 -5.12 25.61 -23.95
N SER A 10 -5.01 26.76 -24.64
CA SER A 10 -5.06 26.83 -26.09
C SER A 10 -3.90 26.06 -26.74
N GLU A 11 -4.00 25.73 -28.03
CA GLU A 11 -2.93 25.01 -28.73
C GLU A 11 -1.57 25.73 -28.66
N ALA A 12 -1.58 27.06 -28.80
CA ALA A 12 -0.37 27.88 -28.69
C ALA A 12 0.23 27.83 -27.27
N GLU A 13 -0.60 27.84 -26.22
CA GLU A 13 -0.15 27.73 -24.84
C GLU A 13 0.35 26.31 -24.51
N GLN A 14 -0.27 25.27 -25.07
CA GLN A 14 0.21 23.89 -24.91
C GLN A 14 1.60 23.72 -25.53
N GLN A 15 1.84 24.32 -26.71
CA GLN A 15 3.15 24.31 -27.34
C GLN A 15 4.20 25.00 -26.45
N LEU A 16 3.90 26.23 -26.00
CA LEU A 16 4.80 26.98 -25.10
C LEU A 16 5.07 26.22 -23.79
N ALA A 17 4.04 25.63 -23.18
CA ALA A 17 4.16 24.85 -21.96
C ALA A 17 5.00 23.58 -22.19
N GLY A 18 4.91 22.95 -23.36
CA GLY A 18 5.74 21.80 -23.74
C GLY A 18 7.23 22.12 -23.78
N GLU A 19 7.59 23.36 -24.11
CA GLU A 19 8.96 23.83 -24.22
C GLU A 19 9.52 24.42 -22.91
N SER A 20 8.64 24.85 -22.00
CA SER A 20 9.04 25.66 -20.82
C SER A 20 8.61 25.10 -19.46
N VAL A 21 7.72 24.11 -19.40
CA VAL A 21 7.17 23.58 -18.13
C VAL A 21 7.46 22.08 -17.97
N GLY A 22 8.28 21.75 -16.97
CA GLY A 22 8.53 20.37 -16.56
C GLY A 22 7.46 19.83 -15.60
N PHE A 23 6.76 18.77 -15.98
CA PHE A 23 5.85 18.03 -15.09
C PHE A 23 6.57 16.79 -14.55
N LEU A 24 7.17 16.92 -13.37
CA LEU A 24 7.95 15.86 -12.74
C LEU A 24 7.06 14.96 -11.89
N ASN A 25 7.11 13.65 -12.15
CA ASN A 25 6.49 12.67 -11.26
C ASN A 25 7.33 12.55 -9.99
N CYS A 26 6.67 12.24 -8.87
CA CYS A 26 7.36 11.98 -7.62
C CYS A 26 6.71 10.85 -6.82
N ALA A 27 7.54 10.17 -6.02
CA ALA A 27 7.10 9.26 -4.97
C ALA A 27 7.38 9.94 -3.63
N VAL A 28 6.34 10.08 -2.82
CA VAL A 28 6.40 10.72 -1.49
C VAL A 28 5.99 9.72 -0.43
N ASP A 29 6.73 9.70 0.67
CA ASP A 29 6.45 8.84 1.82
C ASP A 29 6.74 9.58 3.14
N ARG A 30 5.67 9.80 3.89
CA ARG A 30 5.70 10.28 5.27
C ARG A 30 4.35 9.99 5.91
N ILE A 31 4.35 9.33 7.05
CA ILE A 31 3.16 9.09 7.86
C ILE A 31 2.85 10.38 8.61
N VAL A 32 1.64 10.89 8.35
CA VAL A 32 1.05 12.04 9.03
C VAL A 32 -0.31 11.59 9.55
N PRO A 33 -0.45 11.29 10.85
CA PRO A 33 -1.71 10.86 11.41
C PRO A 33 -2.73 12.01 11.44
N ASN A 34 -4.01 11.64 11.54
CA ASN A 34 -5.05 12.62 11.87
C ASN A 34 -4.79 13.16 13.27
N GLN A 35 -4.91 14.47 13.43
CA GLN A 35 -4.58 15.14 14.67
C GLN A 35 -5.38 16.42 14.84
N THR A 36 -5.55 16.84 16.08
CA THR A 36 -6.12 18.13 16.45
C THR A 36 -5.12 18.81 17.35
N ASN A 37 -4.69 20.01 16.95
CA ASN A 37 -3.73 20.83 17.68
C ASN A 37 -4.40 22.16 18.01
N ASP A 38 -4.03 22.77 19.14
CA ASP A 38 -4.50 24.11 19.51
C ASP A 38 -4.04 25.17 18.49
N ASP A 39 -2.81 25.02 17.99
CA ASP A 39 -2.29 25.80 16.87
C ASP A 39 -2.73 25.17 15.53
N PRO A 40 -3.51 25.89 14.69
CA PRO A 40 -3.96 25.37 13.40
C PRO A 40 -2.83 25.14 12.38
N LEU A 41 -1.62 25.66 12.62
CA LEU A 41 -0.45 25.43 11.78
C LEU A 41 0.44 24.27 12.26
N ALA A 42 0.21 23.78 13.49
CA ALA A 42 0.99 22.68 14.04
C ALA A 42 0.65 21.35 13.36
N VAL A 43 1.68 20.58 13.03
CA VAL A 43 1.56 19.22 12.47
C VAL A 43 2.61 18.29 13.05
N THR A 44 2.13 17.20 13.63
CA THR A 44 2.91 16.05 14.09
C THR A 44 3.12 15.12 12.92
N VAL A 45 4.38 14.77 12.68
CA VAL A 45 4.81 13.93 11.57
C VAL A 45 5.85 12.94 12.09
N GLU A 46 5.97 11.81 11.43
CA GLU A 46 7.06 10.90 11.76
C GLU A 46 8.44 11.50 11.38
N PRO A 47 9.54 11.04 12.03
CA PRO A 47 10.89 11.46 11.68
C PRO A 47 11.34 11.00 10.29
N PHE A 48 10.91 9.81 9.85
CA PHE A 48 11.23 9.28 8.53
C PHE A 48 10.54 10.10 7.44
N PHE A 49 11.25 10.36 6.34
CA PHE A 49 10.67 10.92 5.13
C PHE A 49 11.43 10.42 3.92
N GLU A 50 10.73 10.30 2.79
CA GLU A 50 11.35 10.01 1.51
C GLU A 50 10.64 10.79 0.40
N TRP A 51 11.44 11.44 -0.46
CA TRP A 51 10.94 12.17 -1.61
C TRP A 51 11.81 11.90 -2.85
N ALA A 52 11.33 11.02 -3.72
CA ALA A 52 11.95 10.69 -5.00
C ALA A 52 11.32 11.53 -6.12
N ILE A 53 12.14 12.17 -6.96
CA ILE A 53 11.67 13.00 -8.07
C ILE A 53 12.29 12.52 -9.37
N GLU A 54 11.46 12.25 -10.37
CA GLU A 54 11.93 11.79 -11.67
C GLU A 54 12.53 12.92 -12.52
N THR A 55 13.70 12.69 -13.09
CA THR A 55 14.42 13.69 -13.89
C THR A 55 14.08 13.69 -15.38
N ARG A 56 13.35 12.67 -15.87
CA ARG A 56 13.08 12.47 -17.32
C ARG A 56 12.45 13.69 -18.01
N ASN A 57 11.59 14.42 -17.30
CA ASN A 57 10.84 15.57 -17.83
C ASN A 57 11.36 16.92 -17.32
N VAL A 58 12.59 16.98 -16.82
CA VAL A 58 13.21 18.23 -16.36
C VAL A 58 13.44 19.16 -17.55
N ILE A 59 13.05 20.42 -17.37
CA ILE A 59 13.40 21.52 -18.26
C ILE A 59 14.24 22.50 -17.45
N GLY A 60 15.44 22.82 -17.93
CA GLY A 60 16.41 23.66 -17.24
C GLY A 60 17.18 22.94 -16.12
N THR A 61 17.59 23.69 -15.10
CA THR A 61 18.38 23.17 -13.98
C THR A 61 17.51 22.86 -12.78
N VAL A 62 17.73 21.68 -12.17
CA VAL A 62 17.10 21.32 -10.91
C VAL A 62 17.84 22.01 -9.75
N PRO A 63 17.17 22.84 -8.93
CA PRO A 63 17.80 23.41 -7.75
C PRO A 63 18.06 22.33 -6.68
N PRO A 64 19.13 22.45 -5.89
CA PRO A 64 19.36 21.53 -4.79
C PRO A 64 18.24 21.69 -3.74
N ILE A 65 17.54 20.59 -3.45
CA ILE A 65 16.51 20.54 -2.42
C ILE A 65 16.95 19.51 -1.37
N GLN A 66 17.18 20.00 -0.15
CA GLN A 66 17.56 19.13 0.96
C GLN A 66 16.45 18.11 1.25
N GLY A 67 16.81 16.83 1.28
CA GLY A 67 15.87 15.73 1.55
C GLY A 67 15.11 15.19 0.33
N ALA A 68 15.24 15.82 -0.84
CA ALA A 68 14.77 15.27 -2.11
C ALA A 68 15.92 14.52 -2.81
N HIS A 69 15.61 13.38 -3.44
CA HIS A 69 16.55 12.68 -4.31
C HIS A 69 16.00 12.60 -5.73
N PHE A 70 16.84 12.99 -6.69
CA PHE A 70 16.51 13.04 -8.10
C PHE A 70 16.96 11.75 -8.78
N VAL A 71 16.05 11.07 -9.46
CA VAL A 71 16.25 9.72 -10.01
C VAL A 71 15.88 9.67 -11.49
N ALA A 72 16.60 8.85 -12.24
CA ALA A 72 16.33 8.67 -13.67
C ALA A 72 15.06 7.84 -13.92
N ASP A 73 14.74 6.92 -13.02
CA ASP A 73 13.56 6.08 -13.07
C ASP A 73 12.89 6.04 -11.69
N LEU A 74 11.62 6.42 -11.65
CA LEU A 74 10.83 6.51 -10.43
C LEU A 74 10.13 5.20 -10.09
N GLU A 75 9.92 4.32 -11.07
CA GLU A 75 9.13 3.10 -10.94
C GLU A 75 9.59 2.22 -9.75
N PRO A 76 10.91 1.98 -9.55
CA PRO A 76 11.36 1.15 -8.43
C PRO A 76 10.99 1.76 -7.06
N TYR A 77 11.03 3.08 -6.93
CA TYR A 77 10.68 3.78 -5.68
C TYR A 77 9.18 3.74 -5.40
N ILE A 78 8.34 3.88 -6.43
CA ILE A 78 6.89 3.71 -6.33
C ILE A 78 6.57 2.30 -5.86
N GLU A 79 7.13 1.29 -6.51
CA GLU A 79 6.90 -0.11 -6.15
C GLU A 79 7.40 -0.44 -4.75
N ARG A 80 8.59 0.03 -4.35
CA ARG A 80 9.11 -0.17 -2.98
C ARG A 80 8.14 0.32 -1.93
N LYS A 81 7.64 1.54 -2.11
CA LYS A 81 6.69 2.17 -1.20
C LYS A 81 5.35 1.45 -1.20
N PHE A 82 4.87 1.03 -2.36
CA PHE A 82 3.62 0.26 -2.47
C PHE A 82 3.72 -1.12 -1.84
N PHE A 83 4.78 -1.88 -2.14
CA PHE A 83 4.95 -3.28 -1.73
C PHE A 83 5.49 -3.42 -0.31
N THR A 84 6.02 -2.36 0.27
CA THR A 84 6.51 -2.37 1.65
C THR A 84 5.60 -1.57 2.57
N VAL A 85 5.57 -0.25 2.40
CA VAL A 85 4.87 0.64 3.34
C VAL A 85 3.36 0.47 3.22
N ASN A 86 2.81 0.59 2.01
CA ASN A 86 1.37 0.45 1.84
C ASN A 86 0.88 -0.98 2.16
N THR A 87 1.62 -2.01 1.75
CA THR A 87 1.30 -3.42 2.05
C THR A 87 1.28 -3.68 3.55
N GLY A 88 2.36 -3.33 4.25
CA GLY A 88 2.47 -3.59 5.69
C GLY A 88 1.42 -2.83 6.48
N HIS A 89 1.17 -1.57 6.13
CA HIS A 89 0.16 -0.74 6.79
C HIS A 89 -1.26 -1.29 6.60
N ALA A 90 -1.57 -1.77 5.40
CA ALA A 90 -2.86 -2.41 5.12
C ALA A 90 -3.01 -3.74 5.87
N LEU A 91 -1.99 -4.60 5.90
CA LEU A 91 -2.05 -5.86 6.66
C LEU A 91 -2.26 -5.61 8.15
N ALA A 92 -1.49 -4.69 8.74
CA ALA A 92 -1.62 -4.33 10.14
C ALA A 92 -3.04 -3.87 10.48
N ALA A 93 -3.62 -3.01 9.64
CA ALA A 93 -4.98 -2.52 9.82
C ALA A 93 -6.03 -3.65 9.70
N TYR A 94 -5.99 -4.48 8.64
CA TYR A 94 -6.99 -5.52 8.46
C TYR A 94 -6.89 -6.64 9.52
N LEU A 95 -5.68 -7.06 9.87
CA LEU A 95 -5.49 -8.06 10.93
C LEU A 95 -5.88 -7.48 12.30
N GLY A 96 -5.54 -6.21 12.56
CA GLY A 96 -5.91 -5.55 13.81
C GLY A 96 -7.41 -5.30 13.92
N TYR A 97 -8.09 -5.02 12.81
CA TYR A 97 -9.55 -4.93 12.74
C TYR A 97 -10.22 -6.22 13.23
N LEU A 98 -9.74 -7.38 12.80
CA LEU A 98 -10.26 -8.69 13.24
C LEU A 98 -10.03 -8.96 14.73
N ARG A 99 -9.08 -8.27 15.35
CA ARG A 99 -8.77 -8.32 16.79
C ARG A 99 -9.42 -7.18 17.58
N ASN A 100 -10.21 -6.32 16.95
CA ASN A 100 -10.83 -5.13 17.54
C ASN A 100 -9.83 -4.09 18.09
N TYR A 101 -8.58 -4.08 17.60
CA TYR A 101 -7.65 -3.00 17.89
C TYR A 101 -8.17 -1.69 17.28
N LYS A 102 -7.82 -0.57 17.92
CA LYS A 102 -8.23 0.77 17.49
C LYS A 102 -7.20 1.40 16.57
N THR A 103 -5.93 1.18 16.88
CA THR A 103 -4.82 1.79 16.11
C THR A 103 -3.90 0.75 15.49
N VAL A 104 -3.21 1.14 14.43
CA VAL A 104 -2.14 0.33 13.80
C VAL A 104 -1.02 0.04 14.81
N GLN A 105 -0.69 0.99 15.67
CA GLN A 105 0.31 0.81 16.72
C GLN A 105 -0.10 -0.31 17.70
N GLU A 106 -1.35 -0.33 18.17
CA GLU A 106 -1.87 -1.43 18.99
C GLU A 106 -1.77 -2.77 18.26
N ALA A 107 -2.18 -2.82 16.99
CA ALA A 107 -2.09 -4.03 16.18
C ALA A 107 -0.65 -4.51 16.02
N MET A 108 0.31 -3.61 15.82
CA MET A 108 1.72 -3.96 15.64
C MET A 108 2.43 -4.32 16.95
N ASN A 109 1.83 -4.00 18.11
CA ASN A 109 2.28 -4.49 19.42
C ASN A 109 1.79 -5.92 19.72
N ASP A 110 0.79 -6.44 18.98
CA ASP A 110 0.46 -7.87 18.99
C ASP A 110 1.53 -8.64 18.21
N GLU A 111 2.27 -9.52 18.90
CA GLU A 111 3.35 -10.29 18.29
C GLU A 111 2.88 -11.15 17.12
N GLY A 112 1.69 -11.73 17.19
CA GLY A 112 1.12 -12.53 16.12
C GLY A 112 0.84 -11.70 14.88
N ILE A 113 0.26 -10.51 15.03
CA ILE A 113 0.04 -9.59 13.90
C ILE A 113 1.38 -9.11 13.34
N ARG A 114 2.32 -8.70 14.18
CA ARG A 114 3.64 -8.23 13.75
C ARG A 114 4.37 -9.29 12.92
N LEU A 115 4.37 -10.55 13.36
CA LEU A 115 4.99 -11.65 12.61
C LEU A 115 4.31 -11.89 11.25
N ASN A 116 2.97 -11.78 11.18
CA ASN A 116 2.25 -11.90 9.90
C ASN A 116 2.59 -10.74 8.94
N VAL A 117 2.75 -9.52 9.46
CA VAL A 117 3.16 -8.36 8.65
C VAL A 117 4.60 -8.54 8.17
N GLU A 118 5.53 -8.91 9.05
CA GLU A 118 6.93 -9.20 8.70
C GLU A 118 7.05 -10.28 7.62
N GLN A 119 6.27 -11.36 7.74
CA GLN A 119 6.22 -12.41 6.72
C GLN A 119 5.79 -11.86 5.35
N ALA A 120 4.68 -11.11 5.30
CA ALA A 120 4.18 -10.56 4.04
C ALA A 120 5.15 -9.55 3.42
N LEU A 121 5.84 -8.74 4.24
CA LEU A 121 6.86 -7.81 3.77
C LEU A 121 8.12 -8.51 3.29
N SER A 122 8.48 -9.65 3.88
CA SER A 122 9.56 -10.50 3.35
C SER A 122 9.18 -11.07 1.98
N GLU A 123 7.93 -11.50 1.79
CA GLU A 123 7.42 -12.04 0.53
C GLU A 123 7.39 -10.96 -0.56
N SER A 124 6.78 -9.81 -0.30
CA SER A 124 6.74 -8.69 -1.25
C SER A 124 8.12 -8.08 -1.50
N GLY A 125 8.99 -8.08 -0.49
CA GLY A 125 10.38 -7.62 -0.63
C GLY A 125 11.22 -8.53 -1.51
N ALA A 126 11.01 -9.84 -1.46
CA ALA A 126 11.68 -10.78 -2.36
C ALA A 126 11.32 -10.51 -3.83
N VAL A 127 10.07 -10.11 -4.12
CA VAL A 127 9.65 -9.67 -5.46
C VAL A 127 10.46 -8.46 -5.92
N LEU A 128 10.58 -7.44 -5.07
CA LEU A 128 11.32 -6.21 -5.39
C LEU A 128 12.80 -6.49 -5.64
N VAL A 129 13.45 -7.27 -4.77
CA VAL A 129 14.86 -7.66 -4.90
C VAL A 129 15.10 -8.39 -6.23
N LYS A 130 14.25 -9.37 -6.56
CA LYS A 130 14.39 -10.14 -7.79
C LYS A 130 14.09 -9.32 -9.05
N LYS A 131 13.11 -8.42 -9.00
CA LYS A 131 12.68 -7.61 -10.14
C LYS A 131 13.66 -6.48 -10.46
N HIS A 132 14.15 -5.79 -9.43
CA HIS A 132 14.98 -4.60 -9.58
C HIS A 132 16.49 -4.85 -9.39
N GLY A 133 16.87 -6.08 -9.01
CA GLY A 133 18.28 -6.45 -8.80
C GLY A 133 18.92 -5.75 -7.60
N TRP A 134 18.12 -5.34 -6.62
CA TRP A 134 18.62 -4.68 -5.41
C TRP A 134 19.39 -5.61 -4.49
N HIS A 135 20.23 -5.02 -3.64
CA HIS A 135 20.86 -5.76 -2.55
C HIS A 135 19.81 -6.15 -1.50
N GLU A 136 19.76 -7.43 -1.18
CA GLU A 136 18.79 -7.98 -0.22
C GLU A 136 18.90 -7.31 1.16
N GLU A 137 20.12 -7.02 1.63
CA GLU A 137 20.35 -6.37 2.92
C GLU A 137 19.79 -4.94 2.98
N GLU A 138 19.92 -4.19 1.89
CA GLU A 138 19.40 -2.82 1.81
C GLU A 138 17.87 -2.84 1.90
N HIS A 139 17.24 -3.76 1.18
CA HIS A 139 15.79 -3.90 1.23
C HIS A 139 15.28 -4.44 2.57
N ARG A 140 16.00 -5.38 3.19
CA ARG A 140 15.72 -5.85 4.55
C ARG A 140 15.82 -4.72 5.58
N SER A 141 16.82 -3.85 5.46
CA SER A 141 16.97 -2.67 6.31
C SER A 141 15.81 -1.69 6.13
N TYR A 142 15.32 -1.53 4.89
CA TYR A 142 14.12 -0.73 4.60
C TYR A 142 12.88 -1.33 5.26
N ILE A 143 12.64 -2.65 5.13
CA ILE A 143 11.53 -3.35 5.81
C ILE A 143 11.60 -3.15 7.33
N LYS A 144 12.78 -3.34 7.95
CA LYS A 144 12.97 -3.14 9.39
C LYS A 144 12.64 -1.71 9.81
N THR A 145 13.05 -0.73 9.01
CA THR A 145 12.69 0.68 9.21
C THR A 145 11.19 0.88 9.14
N THR A 146 10.52 0.32 8.12
CA THR A 146 9.06 0.36 7.98
C THR A 146 8.32 -0.26 9.17
N ILE A 147 8.75 -1.42 9.66
CA ILE A 147 8.15 -2.04 10.85
C ILE A 147 8.32 -1.13 12.08
N GLY A 148 9.50 -0.54 12.27
CA GLY A 148 9.76 0.42 13.35
C GLY A 148 8.87 1.69 13.26
N ARG A 149 8.50 2.10 12.05
CA ARG A 149 7.58 3.23 11.83
C ARG A 149 6.17 2.89 12.31
N PHE A 150 5.70 1.66 12.11
CA PHE A 150 4.36 1.24 12.54
C PHE A 150 4.23 1.00 14.04
N THR A 151 5.35 0.72 14.73
CA THR A 151 5.38 0.55 16.19
C THR A 151 5.69 1.83 16.96
N ASN A 152 5.83 2.97 16.26
CA ASN A 152 6.15 4.24 16.88
C ASN A 152 5.06 4.67 17.89
N PRO A 153 5.35 4.76 19.20
CA PRO A 153 4.35 5.06 20.22
C PRO A 153 3.81 6.49 20.17
N SER A 154 4.44 7.37 19.38
CA SER A 154 3.98 8.75 19.18
C SER A 154 3.03 8.89 17.99
N LEU A 155 2.75 7.81 17.25
CA LEU A 155 1.86 7.82 16.09
C LEU A 155 0.62 6.97 16.38
N PHE A 156 -0.53 7.62 16.43
CA PHE A 156 -1.82 6.96 16.57
C PHE A 156 -2.54 7.04 15.23
N ASP A 157 -2.62 5.89 14.55
CA ASP A 157 -3.28 5.80 13.26
C ASP A 157 -4.46 4.83 13.33
N ASP A 158 -5.68 5.35 13.18
CA ASP A 158 -6.91 4.57 13.34
C ASP A 158 -7.01 3.46 12.30
N ILE A 159 -7.29 2.24 12.75
CA ILE A 159 -7.43 1.07 11.88
C ILE A 159 -8.49 1.31 10.80
N VAL A 160 -9.66 1.84 11.16
CA VAL A 160 -10.75 2.08 10.19
C VAL A 160 -10.33 3.09 9.11
N ARG A 161 -9.55 4.12 9.49
CA ARG A 161 -9.01 5.12 8.55
C ARG A 161 -8.01 4.48 7.60
N VAL A 162 -7.12 3.63 8.13
CA VAL A 162 -6.10 2.94 7.34
C VAL A 162 -6.71 1.84 6.49
N ALA A 163 -7.77 1.16 6.94
CA ALA A 163 -8.45 0.03 6.29
C ALA A 163 -9.47 0.45 5.22
N ARG A 164 -9.97 1.69 5.24
CA ARG A 164 -10.99 2.20 4.29
C ARG A 164 -10.68 2.01 2.80
N SER A 165 -11.70 2.00 1.97
CA SER A 165 -11.61 1.70 0.53
C SER A 165 -10.98 0.33 0.24
N PRO A 166 -11.54 -0.78 0.77
CA PRO A 166 -11.00 -2.12 0.57
C PRO A 166 -11.06 -2.58 -0.89
N ILE A 167 -12.07 -2.20 -1.69
CA ILE A 167 -12.16 -2.59 -3.10
C ILE A 167 -10.98 -2.01 -3.89
N ARG A 168 -10.68 -0.72 -3.68
CA ARG A 168 -9.52 -0.07 -4.29
C ARG A 168 -8.21 -0.80 -3.95
N LYS A 169 -8.02 -1.20 -2.69
CA LYS A 169 -6.81 -1.90 -2.21
C LYS A 169 -6.74 -3.37 -2.62
N LEU A 170 -7.88 -3.97 -2.95
CA LEU A 170 -7.98 -5.29 -3.53
C LEU A 170 -7.71 -5.27 -5.04
N GLY A 171 -7.56 -4.09 -5.66
CA GLY A 171 -7.29 -3.96 -7.09
C GLY A 171 -6.03 -4.72 -7.55
N PRO A 172 -5.99 -5.21 -8.81
CA PRO A 172 -4.91 -6.06 -9.33
C PRO A 172 -3.53 -5.40 -9.27
N ASN A 173 -3.49 -4.06 -9.38
CA ASN A 173 -2.26 -3.26 -9.43
C ASN A 173 -1.96 -2.55 -8.09
N ASP A 174 -2.72 -2.82 -7.02
CA ASP A 174 -2.52 -2.19 -5.71
C ASP A 174 -1.71 -3.11 -4.77
N ARG A 175 -1.48 -2.63 -3.55
CA ARG A 175 -0.53 -3.08 -2.53
C ARG A 175 -0.63 -4.53 -2.06
N LEU A 176 -1.67 -5.28 -2.39
CA LEU A 176 -1.83 -6.67 -1.95
C LEU A 176 -1.78 -7.65 -3.11
N ILE A 177 -2.59 -7.44 -4.14
CA ILE A 177 -2.68 -8.37 -5.27
C ILE A 177 -1.44 -8.30 -6.16
N ALA A 178 -0.94 -7.10 -6.46
CA ALA A 178 0.24 -6.93 -7.31
C ALA A 178 1.49 -7.67 -6.76
N PRO A 179 1.89 -7.49 -5.49
CA PRO A 179 3.03 -8.26 -4.96
C PRO A 179 2.72 -9.75 -4.90
N ALA A 180 1.48 -10.16 -4.61
CA ALA A 180 1.14 -11.57 -4.47
C ALA A 180 1.17 -12.33 -5.80
N THR A 181 0.66 -11.75 -6.87
CA THR A 181 0.67 -12.35 -8.22
C THR A 181 2.07 -12.36 -8.82
N GLN A 182 2.84 -11.28 -8.60
CA GLN A 182 4.25 -11.24 -9.00
C GLN A 182 5.07 -12.29 -8.25
N TYR A 183 4.82 -12.50 -6.95
CA TYR A 183 5.47 -13.55 -6.18
C TYR A 183 5.17 -14.95 -6.75
N CYS A 184 3.90 -15.27 -7.02
CA CYS A 184 3.52 -16.53 -7.67
C CYS A 184 4.25 -16.74 -9.00
N THR A 185 4.35 -15.68 -9.81
CA THR A 185 5.01 -15.72 -11.12
C THR A 185 6.52 -15.93 -10.99
N LEU A 186 7.16 -15.24 -10.06
CA LEU A 186 8.61 -15.24 -9.90
C LEU A 186 9.15 -16.46 -9.15
N PHE A 187 8.38 -17.01 -8.21
CA PHE A 187 8.85 -18.05 -7.28
C PHE A 187 8.10 -19.38 -7.42
N GLY A 188 7.02 -19.43 -8.19
CA GLY A 188 6.29 -20.67 -8.47
C GLY A 188 5.50 -21.23 -7.28
N ASN A 189 5.29 -20.43 -6.23
CA ASN A 189 4.53 -20.78 -5.04
C ASN A 189 3.70 -19.58 -4.53
N VAL A 190 2.76 -19.84 -3.62
CA VAL A 190 1.85 -18.81 -3.09
C VAL A 190 2.48 -18.13 -1.88
N PRO A 191 2.46 -16.78 -1.79
CA PRO A 191 2.93 -16.05 -0.62
C PRO A 191 1.90 -16.13 0.51
N ALA A 192 2.23 -16.83 1.59
CA ALA A 192 1.28 -17.14 2.66
C ALA A 192 0.92 -15.92 3.51
N GLY A 193 1.89 -15.03 3.78
CA GLY A 193 1.66 -13.76 4.49
C GLY A 193 0.74 -12.83 3.69
N LEU A 194 1.02 -12.63 2.40
CA LEU A 194 0.16 -11.83 1.53
C LEU A 194 -1.24 -12.45 1.35
N ALA A 195 -1.34 -13.77 1.18
CA ALA A 195 -2.63 -14.46 1.09
C ALA A 195 -3.48 -14.24 2.36
N LYS A 196 -2.85 -14.30 3.55
CA LYS A 196 -3.50 -13.98 4.82
C LYS A 196 -3.92 -12.50 4.87
N GLY A 197 -3.08 -11.57 4.42
CA GLY A 197 -3.45 -10.16 4.33
C GLY A 197 -4.68 -9.90 3.45
N ILE A 198 -4.75 -10.55 2.29
CA ILE A 198 -5.90 -10.46 1.37
C ILE A 198 -7.15 -11.07 2.01
N ALA A 199 -7.04 -12.23 2.67
CA ALA A 199 -8.15 -12.83 3.39
C ALA A 199 -8.68 -11.93 4.52
N ALA A 200 -7.80 -11.24 5.24
CA ALA A 200 -8.19 -10.27 6.27
C ALA A 200 -8.91 -9.05 5.68
N LEU A 201 -8.45 -8.54 4.52
CA LEU A 201 -9.15 -7.48 3.78
C LEU A 201 -10.58 -7.91 3.44
N LEU A 202 -10.78 -9.12 2.93
CA LEU A 202 -12.09 -9.62 2.55
C LEU A 202 -13.07 -9.76 3.74
N ARG A 203 -12.56 -9.83 4.96
CA ARG A 203 -13.36 -9.84 6.20
C ARG A 203 -13.70 -8.44 6.72
N PHE A 204 -13.15 -7.37 6.13
CA PHE A 204 -13.41 -6.01 6.57
C PHE A 204 -14.84 -5.60 6.19
N ASP A 205 -15.63 -5.25 7.21
CA ASP A 205 -17.07 -5.00 7.10
C ASP A 205 -17.51 -3.75 7.86
N ASP A 206 -16.66 -2.72 7.88
CA ASP A 206 -17.01 -1.43 8.47
C ASP A 206 -18.21 -0.80 7.74
N ALA A 207 -19.32 -0.63 8.45
CA ALA A 207 -20.58 -0.16 7.86
C ALA A 207 -20.56 1.31 7.43
N SER A 208 -19.57 2.10 7.87
CA SER A 208 -19.41 3.49 7.43
C SER A 208 -18.68 3.63 6.10
N ASP A 209 -18.08 2.53 5.61
CA ASP A 209 -17.36 2.48 4.34
C ASP A 209 -18.22 1.83 3.25
N ALA A 210 -18.61 2.62 2.24
CA ALA A 210 -19.40 2.16 1.11
C ALA A 210 -18.70 1.04 0.30
N GLU A 211 -17.37 1.06 0.17
CA GLU A 211 -16.64 0.00 -0.51
C GLU A 211 -16.62 -1.29 0.32
N ALA A 212 -16.57 -1.20 1.66
CA ALA A 212 -16.67 -2.37 2.52
C ALA A 212 -18.06 -3.01 2.42
N ALA A 213 -19.13 -2.20 2.46
CA ALA A 213 -20.50 -2.68 2.28
C ALA A 213 -20.69 -3.38 0.91
N ALA A 214 -20.20 -2.77 -0.17
CA ALA A 214 -20.26 -3.36 -1.51
C ALA A 214 -19.44 -4.66 -1.60
N LEU A 215 -18.27 -4.72 -0.98
CA LEU A 215 -17.45 -5.92 -0.93
C LEU A 215 -18.18 -7.07 -0.21
N GLN A 216 -18.77 -6.81 0.96
CA GLN A 216 -19.52 -7.82 1.70
C GLN A 216 -20.76 -8.30 0.94
N GLN A 217 -21.45 -7.40 0.22
CA GLN A 217 -22.58 -7.79 -0.64
C GLN A 217 -22.14 -8.73 -1.78
N THR A 218 -21.02 -8.41 -2.44
CA THR A 218 -20.45 -9.26 -3.49
C THR A 218 -20.03 -10.62 -2.93
N ILE A 219 -19.43 -10.67 -1.74
CA ILE A 219 -19.07 -11.93 -1.08
C ILE A 219 -20.32 -12.75 -0.73
N ALA A 220 -21.41 -12.11 -0.28
CA ALA A 220 -22.65 -12.79 0.03
C ALA A 220 -23.33 -13.41 -1.21
N HIS A 221 -23.29 -12.71 -2.36
CA HIS A 221 -23.95 -13.17 -3.59
C HIS A 221 -23.09 -14.10 -4.45
N HIS A 222 -21.79 -13.85 -4.52
CA HIS A 222 -20.87 -14.50 -5.47
C HIS A 222 -19.73 -15.24 -4.79
N GLY A 223 -19.70 -15.26 -3.46
CA GLY A 223 -18.63 -15.86 -2.67
C GLY A 223 -17.31 -15.09 -2.77
N ILE A 224 -16.31 -15.59 -2.04
CA ILE A 224 -14.96 -15.04 -2.02
C ILE A 224 -14.32 -15.07 -3.42
N GLU A 225 -14.54 -16.15 -4.16
CA GLU A 225 -14.02 -16.31 -5.50
C GLU A 225 -14.62 -15.28 -6.47
N GLY A 226 -15.93 -14.99 -6.37
CA GLY A 226 -16.57 -13.95 -7.15
C GLY A 226 -16.00 -12.57 -6.86
N ALA A 227 -15.77 -12.24 -5.59
CA ALA A 227 -15.15 -10.97 -5.19
C ALA A 227 -13.71 -10.83 -5.70
N LEU A 228 -12.89 -11.89 -5.60
CA LEU A 228 -11.52 -11.89 -6.11
C LEU A 228 -11.49 -11.76 -7.64
N ARG A 229 -12.38 -12.45 -8.35
CA ARG A 229 -12.48 -12.29 -9.81
C ARG A 229 -12.88 -10.87 -10.20
N GLN A 230 -13.90 -10.32 -9.54
CA GLN A 230 -14.45 -9.01 -9.87
C GLN A 230 -13.50 -7.85 -9.56
N TYR A 231 -12.86 -7.87 -8.39
CA TYR A 231 -12.08 -6.73 -7.90
C TYR A 231 -10.57 -6.92 -7.98
N ALA A 232 -10.08 -8.15 -7.81
CA ALA A 232 -8.65 -8.47 -7.90
C ALA A 232 -8.22 -8.94 -9.30
N GLY A 233 -9.17 -9.19 -10.22
CA GLY A 233 -8.87 -9.70 -11.57
C GLY A 233 -8.26 -11.10 -11.57
N LEU A 234 -8.48 -11.88 -10.51
CA LEU A 234 -7.95 -13.24 -10.39
C LEU A 234 -8.91 -14.26 -11.00
N GLU A 235 -8.40 -15.05 -11.94
CA GLU A 235 -9.12 -16.22 -12.44
C GLU A 235 -9.27 -17.29 -11.36
N SER A 236 -10.40 -18.01 -11.39
CA SER A 236 -10.73 -19.07 -10.41
C SER A 236 -9.63 -20.11 -10.22
N ALA A 237 -8.90 -20.43 -11.29
CA ALA A 237 -7.82 -21.41 -11.27
C ALA A 237 -6.48 -20.87 -10.71
N HIS A 238 -6.37 -19.56 -10.46
CA HIS A 238 -5.14 -18.97 -9.95
C HIS A 238 -4.86 -19.48 -8.52
N PRO A 239 -3.65 -19.97 -8.21
CA PRO A 239 -3.38 -20.65 -6.93
C PRO A 239 -3.58 -19.75 -5.70
N LEU A 240 -3.41 -18.44 -5.85
CA LEU A 240 -3.71 -17.46 -4.81
C LEU A 240 -5.19 -17.49 -4.37
N VAL A 241 -6.13 -17.78 -5.27
CA VAL A 241 -7.57 -17.84 -4.94
C VAL A 241 -7.84 -18.93 -3.90
N ALA A 242 -7.27 -20.12 -4.10
CA ALA A 242 -7.41 -21.24 -3.17
C ALA A 242 -6.81 -20.89 -1.79
N ALA A 243 -5.59 -20.36 -1.77
CA ALA A 243 -4.93 -19.99 -0.52
C ALA A 243 -5.69 -18.90 0.26
N VAL A 244 -6.22 -17.89 -0.44
CA VAL A 244 -7.02 -16.83 0.18
C VAL A 244 -8.32 -17.40 0.75
N LYS A 245 -8.99 -18.33 0.05
CA LYS A 245 -10.20 -19.00 0.55
C LYS A 245 -9.92 -19.80 1.82
N ASP A 246 -8.80 -20.52 1.86
CA ASP A 246 -8.38 -21.30 3.04
C ASP A 246 -8.11 -20.39 4.24
N GLU A 247 -7.33 -19.32 4.04
CA GLU A 247 -7.06 -18.33 5.10
C GLU A 247 -8.35 -17.65 5.57
N TYR A 248 -9.24 -17.27 4.65
CA TYR A 248 -10.53 -16.66 4.99
C TYR A 248 -11.40 -17.60 5.83
N GLY A 249 -11.40 -18.90 5.54
CA GLY A 249 -12.12 -19.92 6.32
C GLY A 249 -11.56 -20.14 7.72
N ARG A 250 -10.23 -20.02 7.89
CA ARG A 250 -9.55 -20.13 9.20
C ARG A 250 -9.80 -18.92 10.10
N MET A 251 -10.01 -17.74 9.51
CA MET A 251 -10.29 -16.51 10.25
C MET A 251 -11.68 -16.55 10.87
N LYS A 252 -11.72 -16.75 12.19
CA LYS A 252 -12.92 -16.50 12.99
C LYS A 252 -12.94 -15.03 13.37
N LYS A 253 -14.04 -14.33 13.06
CA LYS A 253 -14.31 -13.02 13.65
C LYS A 253 -14.51 -13.23 15.15
N ASN A 254 -13.78 -12.51 16.00
CA ASN A 254 -14.17 -12.41 17.40
C ASN A 254 -15.54 -11.71 17.40
N LYS A 255 -16.60 -12.46 17.72
CA LYS A 255 -17.93 -11.87 17.90
C LYS A 255 -17.79 -10.82 19.00
N SER A 256 -18.09 -9.56 18.68
CA SER A 256 -18.28 -8.50 19.67
C SER A 256 -19.45 -8.85 20.58
#